data_AF-A0A2P7BQ81-F1
#
_entry.id   AF-A0A2P7BQ81-F1
#
_cell.length_a   1.000
_cell.length_b   1.000
_cell.length_c   1.000
_cell.angle_alpha   90.00
_cell.angle_beta   90.00
_cell.angle_gamma   90.00
#
_symmetry.space_group_name_H-M   'P 1'
#
loop_
_entity.id
_entity.type
_entity.pdbx_description
1 polymer ?
#
loop_
_entity_poly.entity_id
_entity_poly.type
_entity_poly.pdbx_seq_one_letter_code
_entity_poly.pdbx_strand_id
1 'polypeptide(L)'
;MFTTDAPALALNFLRTAQNYIEPGIYAREYPDFQYRELVPVDNSAPDWTTAIDFFSMGDDVGQAREVAADGDDIPFVDFKLDSGNSRVFMAGIGYRYNLQELAHAQAYGIRLESDRADAARRKYELFVDNVAFMGRPKLGMTGLLNATNVTALAAANGASGTATWTTKTADEILADVNSVLSVIFTASNGIEQANTVLLDQDRYALIATKRLDATMTTTVLEHIQRANIYTQRTGLPLTIRAVFGLETAGAGSTHRLAAYRRSPDVVKIHIPMPLRWLQAEQRLLKFEVPGIFRLGSVEIRRPGAVRYLDGI
;
A
#
# COMPACT_ATOMS: atom_id res chain seq x y z
N MET A 1 0.47 -42.45 -65.49
CA MET A 1 -0.87 -42.19 -64.93
C MET A 1 -0.69 -41.13 -63.87
N PHE A 2 -1.09 -39.92 -64.23
CA PHE A 2 -0.96 -38.67 -63.50
C PHE A 2 -1.96 -38.62 -62.32
N THR A 3 -1.54 -38.02 -61.19
CA THR A 3 -2.28 -37.15 -60.22
C THR A 3 -3.75 -37.52 -59.87
N THR A 4 -4.24 -37.43 -58.63
CA THR A 4 -4.20 -36.30 -57.70
C THR A 4 -4.97 -36.75 -56.45
N ASP A 5 -4.37 -36.83 -55.26
CA ASP A 5 -5.14 -36.82 -53.99
C ASP A 5 -4.28 -36.55 -52.75
N ALA A 6 -3.50 -35.45 -52.79
CA ALA A 6 -2.94 -34.86 -51.58
C ALA A 6 -3.04 -33.31 -51.49
N PRO A 7 -4.04 -32.61 -52.05
CA PRO A 7 -4.13 -31.16 -51.84
C PRO A 7 -4.80 -30.76 -50.51
N ALA A 8 -5.44 -31.66 -49.75
CA ALA A 8 -6.20 -31.27 -48.55
C ALA A 8 -5.37 -31.22 -47.25
N LEU A 9 -4.41 -32.13 -47.06
CA LEU A 9 -3.58 -32.20 -45.84
C LEU A 9 -2.40 -31.20 -45.87
N ALA A 10 -1.87 -30.87 -47.05
CA ALA A 10 -0.86 -29.83 -47.20
C ALA A 10 -1.45 -28.41 -47.06
N LEU A 11 -2.72 -28.19 -47.45
CA LEU A 11 -3.35 -26.87 -47.34
C LEU A 11 -3.63 -26.43 -45.89
N ASN A 12 -3.88 -27.38 -44.97
CA ASN A 12 -4.06 -27.04 -43.56
C ASN A 12 -2.74 -26.73 -42.85
N PHE A 13 -1.64 -27.39 -43.23
CA PHE A 13 -0.30 -27.07 -42.71
C PHE A 13 0.23 -25.74 -43.26
N LEU A 14 -0.11 -25.39 -44.50
CA LEU A 14 0.22 -24.08 -45.09
C LEU A 14 -0.63 -22.93 -44.54
N ARG A 15 -1.85 -23.20 -44.05
CA ARG A 15 -2.71 -22.16 -43.47
C ARG A 15 -2.30 -21.77 -42.05
N THR A 16 -1.74 -22.70 -41.26
CA THR A 16 -1.15 -22.37 -39.94
C THR A 16 0.19 -21.64 -40.06
N ALA A 17 0.91 -21.82 -41.19
CA ALA A 17 2.13 -21.08 -41.51
C ALA A 17 1.88 -19.68 -42.09
N GLN A 18 0.63 -19.33 -42.41
CA GLN A 18 0.26 -18.04 -43.01
C GLN A 18 -0.18 -16.99 -41.99
N ASN A 19 -0.19 -17.34 -40.70
CA ASN A 19 -0.29 -16.35 -39.66
C ASN A 19 1.13 -15.88 -39.33
N TYR A 20 1.42 -14.64 -39.69
CA TYR A 20 2.46 -13.87 -39.05
C TYR A 20 2.14 -13.87 -37.55
N ILE A 21 2.83 -14.72 -36.78
CA ILE A 21 2.81 -14.67 -35.33
C ILE A 21 3.58 -13.41 -35.00
N GLU A 22 2.83 -12.36 -34.70
CA GLU A 22 3.39 -11.10 -34.21
C GLU A 22 4.29 -11.44 -33.01
N PRO A 23 5.62 -11.24 -33.09
CA PRO A 23 6.53 -11.66 -32.04
C PRO A 23 6.35 -10.83 -30.75
N GLY A 24 5.63 -9.71 -30.86
CA GLY A 24 5.13 -8.95 -29.74
C GLY A 24 3.95 -9.66 -29.11
N ILE A 25 4.20 -10.48 -28.09
CA ILE A 25 3.17 -10.72 -27.09
C ILE A 25 2.83 -9.34 -26.52
N TYR A 26 1.62 -8.84 -26.77
CA TYR A 26 1.12 -7.63 -26.11
C TYR A 26 1.11 -7.92 -24.61
N ALA A 27 2.19 -7.53 -23.93
CA ALA A 27 2.32 -7.69 -22.50
C ALA A 27 1.18 -6.89 -21.87
N ARG A 28 0.27 -7.59 -21.20
CA ARG A 28 -0.81 -6.94 -20.46
C ARG A 28 -0.17 -5.97 -19.47
N GLU A 29 -0.50 -4.69 -19.59
CA GLU A 29 -0.06 -3.68 -18.64
C GLU A 29 -0.78 -3.93 -17.31
N TYR A 30 -0.01 -3.92 -16.23
CA TYR A 30 -0.52 -4.10 -14.87
C TYR A 30 -0.34 -2.80 -14.10
N PRO A 31 -1.21 -2.51 -13.12
CA PRO A 31 -1.07 -1.33 -12.28
C PRO A 31 0.27 -1.34 -11.55
N ASP A 32 0.83 -0.14 -11.38
CA ASP A 32 2.11 0.07 -10.69
C ASP A 32 2.00 -0.20 -9.18
N PHE A 33 3.11 -0.56 -8.55
CA PHE A 33 3.17 -0.90 -7.12
C PHE A 33 3.43 0.35 -6.28
N GLN A 34 2.50 0.73 -5.42
CA GLN A 34 2.57 2.00 -4.68
C GLN A 34 3.14 1.84 -3.27
N TYR A 35 3.15 0.63 -2.71
CA TYR A 35 3.54 0.41 -1.31
C TYR A 35 4.95 0.90 -0.99
N ARG A 36 5.90 0.84 -1.93
CA ARG A 36 7.29 1.27 -1.70
C ARG A 36 7.42 2.78 -1.47
N GLU A 37 6.56 3.57 -2.11
CA GLU A 37 6.57 5.03 -1.95
C GLU A 37 5.80 5.47 -0.71
N LEU A 38 4.75 4.73 -0.35
CA LEU A 38 3.79 5.11 0.69
C LEU A 38 4.12 4.51 2.06
N VAL A 39 4.67 3.29 2.09
CA VAL A 39 4.98 2.57 3.33
C VAL A 39 6.49 2.30 3.38
N PRO A 40 7.22 2.86 4.36
CA PRO A 40 8.62 2.54 4.58
C PRO A 40 8.83 1.04 4.80
N VAL A 41 9.71 0.44 4.00
CA VAL A 41 10.06 -0.98 4.06
C VAL A 41 11.33 -1.15 4.90
N ASP A 42 11.26 -2.02 5.89
CA ASP A 42 12.38 -2.39 6.76
C ASP A 42 12.79 -3.85 6.52
N ASN A 43 14.07 -4.08 6.22
CA ASN A 43 14.65 -5.40 5.98
C ASN A 43 15.73 -5.75 7.02
N SER A 44 15.76 -5.07 8.16
CA SER A 44 16.80 -5.25 9.19
C SER A 44 16.68 -6.55 9.97
N ALA A 45 15.47 -7.15 10.00
CA ALA A 45 15.23 -8.40 10.69
C ALA A 45 15.83 -9.60 9.92
N PRO A 46 16.41 -10.60 10.61
CA PRO A 46 16.94 -11.80 9.96
C PRO A 46 15.89 -12.58 9.16
N ASP A 47 16.30 -13.20 8.05
CA ASP A 47 15.48 -13.95 7.10
C ASP A 47 14.48 -14.96 7.70
N TRP A 48 14.80 -15.58 8.84
CA TRP A 48 14.00 -16.65 9.45
C TRP A 48 13.22 -16.21 10.68
N THR A 49 13.13 -14.90 10.91
CA THR A 49 12.37 -14.31 12.03
C THR A 49 10.89 -14.69 11.92
N THR A 50 10.29 -15.05 13.06
CA THR A 50 8.87 -15.46 13.18
C THR A 50 8.01 -14.35 13.78
N ALA A 51 8.60 -13.51 14.63
CA ALA A 51 7.95 -12.35 15.22
C ALA A 51 8.95 -11.22 15.39
N ILE A 52 8.48 -9.99 15.21
CA ILE A 52 9.24 -8.77 15.43
C ILE A 52 8.57 -8.07 16.61
N ASP A 53 9.26 -8.07 17.74
CA ASP A 53 8.87 -7.29 18.90
C ASP A 53 9.39 -5.87 18.74
N PHE A 54 8.51 -4.89 18.92
CA PHE A 54 8.89 -3.49 18.97
C PHE A 54 8.47 -2.90 20.30
N PHE A 55 9.34 -2.07 20.84
CA PHE A 55 9.05 -1.28 22.02
C PHE A 55 8.81 0.15 21.57
N SER A 56 7.64 0.69 21.87
CA SER A 56 7.40 2.13 21.85
C SER A 56 7.61 2.67 23.26
N MET A 57 8.38 3.75 23.37
CA MET A 57 8.43 4.54 24.60
C MET A 57 7.00 5.03 24.87
N GLY A 58 6.38 4.52 25.92
CA GLY A 58 5.13 5.04 26.47
C GLY A 58 5.37 6.38 27.15
N ASP A 59 4.28 7.08 27.49
CA ASP A 59 4.34 8.41 28.09
C ASP A 59 5.30 8.44 29.30
N ASP A 60 6.24 9.38 29.28
CA ASP A 60 7.11 9.69 30.41
C ASP A 60 6.24 10.20 31.57
N VAL A 61 6.28 9.51 32.71
CA VAL A 61 5.51 9.90 33.89
C VAL A 61 6.44 10.65 34.84
N GLY A 62 6.31 11.98 34.84
CA GLY A 62 6.99 12.84 35.78
C GLY A 62 6.84 14.30 35.39
N GLN A 63 6.33 15.14 36.30
CA GLN A 63 6.23 16.58 36.10
C GLN A 63 7.22 17.26 37.05
N ALA A 64 7.99 18.20 36.51
CA ALA A 64 8.81 19.08 37.34
C ALA A 64 7.89 19.87 38.27
N ARG A 65 8.18 19.84 39.57
CA ARG A 65 7.47 20.62 40.59
C ARG A 65 8.39 21.71 41.12
N GLU A 66 7.79 22.78 41.62
CA GLU A 66 8.50 23.82 42.34
C GLU A 66 9.03 23.23 43.67
N VAL A 67 10.35 23.30 43.88
CA VAL A 67 11.02 22.76 45.07
C VAL A 67 11.47 23.93 45.94
N ALA A 68 11.16 23.88 47.24
CA ALA A 68 11.64 24.86 48.22
C ALA A 68 13.14 24.64 48.51
N ALA A 69 13.86 25.70 48.92
CA ALA A 69 15.32 25.67 49.09
C ALA A 69 15.84 24.63 50.12
N ASP A 70 14.99 24.17 51.04
CA ASP A 70 15.28 23.14 52.06
C ASP A 70 14.41 21.86 51.88
N GLY A 71 13.82 21.65 50.70
CA GLY A 71 12.95 20.49 50.43
C GLY A 71 13.70 19.30 49.83
N ASP A 72 13.60 18.13 50.46
CA ASP A 72 14.19 16.85 49.98
C ASP A 72 13.29 16.08 48.97
N ASP A 73 12.13 16.61 48.58
CA ASP A 73 11.20 15.93 47.66
C ASP A 73 11.46 16.32 46.19
N ILE A 74 12.49 15.71 45.59
CA ILE A 74 12.79 15.84 44.16
C ILE A 74 12.02 14.76 43.40
N PRO A 75 11.08 15.11 42.50
CA PRO A 75 10.39 14.11 41.69
C PRO A 75 11.34 13.50 40.66
N PHE A 76 11.43 12.17 40.65
CA PHE A 76 12.15 11.40 39.63
C PHE A 76 11.18 10.99 38.50
N VAL A 77 11.66 11.06 37.25
CA VAL A 77 10.91 10.61 36.07
C VAL A 77 11.19 9.12 35.85
N ASP A 78 10.15 8.35 35.60
CA ASP A 78 10.26 6.95 35.16
C ASP A 78 9.55 6.80 33.80
N PHE A 79 10.01 5.86 32.98
CA PHE A 79 9.48 5.63 31.63
C PHE A 79 8.80 4.27 31.53
N LYS A 80 7.64 4.24 30.86
CA LYS A 80 6.96 2.98 30.54
C LYS A 80 7.35 2.56 29.13
N LEU A 81 7.70 1.29 28.93
CA LEU A 81 7.83 0.70 27.59
C LEU A 81 6.52 0.00 27.24
N ASP A 82 5.85 0.46 26.19
CA ASP A 82 4.75 -0.27 25.57
C ASP A 82 5.33 -1.23 24.52
N SER A 83 4.87 -2.48 24.51
CA SER A 83 5.42 -3.53 23.66
C SER A 83 4.35 -4.03 22.69
N GLY A 84 4.64 -3.96 21.40
CA GLY A 84 3.83 -4.58 20.35
C GLY A 84 4.58 -5.74 19.69
N ASN A 85 3.84 -6.77 19.30
CA ASN A 85 4.38 -7.92 18.56
C ASN A 85 3.74 -7.98 17.17
N SER A 86 4.58 -8.12 16.15
CA SER A 86 4.15 -8.31 14.78
C SER A 86 4.63 -9.65 14.26
N ARG A 87 3.67 -10.47 13.78
CA ARG A 87 3.95 -11.82 13.32
C ARG A 87 4.42 -11.77 11.87
N VAL A 88 5.49 -12.51 11.58
CA VAL A 88 6.04 -12.67 10.23
C VAL A 88 5.52 -13.96 9.64
N PHE A 89 4.98 -13.89 8.42
CA PHE A 89 4.47 -15.04 7.70
C PHE A 89 5.37 -15.40 6.52
N MET A 90 5.53 -16.70 6.31
CA MET A 90 6.20 -17.25 5.12
C MET A 90 5.18 -17.42 4.00
N ALA A 91 5.50 -16.89 2.84
CA ALA A 91 4.75 -17.08 1.62
C ALA A 91 5.70 -17.56 0.51
N GLY A 92 5.11 -18.16 -0.52
CA GLY A 92 5.87 -18.74 -1.62
C GLY A 92 5.18 -18.49 -2.95
N ILE A 93 6.01 -18.28 -3.97
CA ILE A 93 5.57 -18.20 -5.35
C ILE A 93 6.60 -18.92 -6.20
N GLY A 94 6.16 -19.79 -7.10
CA GLY A 94 7.04 -20.54 -7.97
C GLY A 94 6.54 -20.50 -9.40
N TYR A 95 7.43 -20.80 -10.33
CA TYR A 95 7.09 -21.02 -11.72
C TYR A 95 7.52 -22.43 -12.14
N ARG A 96 6.87 -22.94 -13.18
CA ARG A 96 7.11 -24.28 -13.69
C ARG A 96 7.21 -24.27 -15.20
N TYR A 97 7.94 -25.23 -15.76
CA TYR A 97 8.06 -25.49 -17.19
C TYR A 97 7.81 -26.97 -17.47
N ASN A 98 7.20 -27.26 -18.62
CA ASN A 98 7.14 -28.62 -19.13
C ASN A 98 8.31 -28.90 -20.08
N LEU A 99 8.77 -30.14 -20.15
CA LEU A 99 9.89 -30.55 -21.00
C LEU A 99 9.66 -30.23 -22.48
N GLN A 100 8.42 -30.38 -22.96
CA GLN A 100 8.04 -30.03 -24.34
C GLN A 100 8.18 -28.53 -24.62
N GLU A 101 7.81 -27.68 -23.67
CA GLU A 101 7.94 -26.23 -23.81
C GLU A 101 9.41 -25.80 -23.84
N LEU A 102 10.26 -26.47 -23.04
CA LEU A 102 11.69 -26.21 -23.02
C LEU A 102 12.36 -26.65 -24.34
N ALA A 103 12.01 -27.83 -24.85
CA ALA A 103 12.51 -28.32 -26.15
C ALA A 103 12.06 -27.41 -27.32
N HIS A 104 10.81 -26.94 -27.27
CA HIS A 104 10.29 -25.98 -28.25
C HIS A 104 11.02 -24.63 -28.14
N ALA A 105 11.19 -24.10 -26.93
CA ALA A 105 11.93 -22.86 -26.69
C ALA A 105 13.38 -22.94 -27.20
N GLN A 106 14.05 -24.09 -27.03
CA GLN A 106 15.39 -24.33 -27.59
C GLN A 106 15.38 -24.40 -29.12
N ALA A 107 14.40 -25.05 -29.74
CA ALA A 107 14.30 -25.18 -31.19
C ALA A 107 13.99 -23.84 -31.89
N TYR A 108 13.16 -23.00 -31.28
CA TYR A 108 12.70 -21.73 -31.84
C TYR A 108 13.44 -20.50 -31.29
N GLY A 109 14.43 -20.69 -30.41
CA GLY A 109 15.24 -19.61 -29.83
C GLY A 109 14.46 -18.64 -28.92
N ILE A 110 13.31 -19.07 -28.39
CA ILE A 110 12.45 -18.22 -27.55
C ILE A 110 12.95 -18.26 -26.10
N ARG A 111 13.12 -17.08 -25.48
CA ARG A 111 13.50 -16.97 -24.06
C ARG A 111 12.28 -17.19 -23.15
N LEU A 112 12.06 -18.45 -22.75
CA LEU A 112 10.94 -18.81 -21.86
C LEU A 112 11.25 -18.56 -20.36
N GLU A 113 12.53 -18.49 -20.01
CA GLU A 113 13.01 -18.38 -18.63
C GLU A 113 12.70 -17.02 -18.01
N SER A 114 12.84 -15.93 -18.76
CA SER A 114 12.63 -14.57 -18.24
C SER A 114 11.15 -14.26 -18.01
N ASP A 115 10.26 -14.63 -18.93
CA ASP A 115 8.87 -14.15 -18.87
C ASP A 115 8.07 -14.69 -17.67
N ARG A 116 8.21 -15.99 -17.35
CA ARG A 116 7.52 -16.57 -16.17
C ARG A 116 8.15 -16.14 -14.85
N ALA A 117 9.48 -15.99 -14.82
CA ALA A 117 10.17 -15.48 -13.64
C ALA A 117 9.77 -14.03 -13.34
N ASP A 118 9.68 -13.18 -14.37
CA ASP A 118 9.24 -11.79 -14.23
C ASP A 118 7.76 -11.70 -13.87
N ALA A 119 6.89 -12.55 -14.44
CA ALA A 119 5.50 -12.66 -14.02
C ALA A 119 5.36 -13.05 -12.54
N ALA A 120 6.20 -13.98 -12.06
CA ALA A 120 6.20 -14.40 -10.66
C ALA A 120 6.72 -13.28 -9.74
N ARG A 121 7.78 -12.54 -10.11
CA ARG A 121 8.23 -11.34 -9.38
C ARG A 121 7.13 -10.29 -9.27
N ARG A 122 6.42 -10.01 -10.37
CA ARG A 122 5.29 -9.06 -10.37
C ARG A 122 4.16 -9.49 -9.44
N LYS A 123 3.83 -10.78 -9.40
CA LYS A 123 2.79 -11.30 -8.50
C LYS A 123 3.21 -11.27 -7.03
N TYR A 124 4.51 -11.40 -6.75
CA TYR A 124 5.06 -11.15 -5.43
C TYR A 124 4.88 -9.69 -5.01
N GLU A 125 5.27 -8.73 -5.86
CA GLU A 125 5.11 -7.29 -5.56
C GLU A 125 3.63 -6.92 -5.33
N LEU A 126 2.71 -7.43 -6.16
CA LEU A 126 1.26 -7.23 -5.96
C LEU A 126 0.76 -7.80 -4.63
N PHE A 127 1.31 -8.94 -4.22
CA PHE A 127 0.95 -9.57 -2.96
C PHE A 127 1.42 -8.73 -1.76
N VAL A 128 2.65 -8.20 -1.82
CA VAL A 128 3.19 -7.30 -0.79
C VAL A 128 2.37 -6.01 -0.73
N ASP A 129 2.01 -5.43 -1.88
CA ASP A 129 1.19 -4.22 -1.97
C ASP A 129 -0.19 -4.41 -1.32
N ASN A 130 -0.87 -5.51 -1.63
CA ASN A 130 -2.16 -5.82 -1.03
C ASN A 130 -2.06 -6.02 0.50
N VAL A 131 -1.01 -6.69 0.96
CA VAL A 131 -0.76 -6.87 2.40
C VAL A 131 -0.44 -5.53 3.06
N ALA A 132 0.29 -4.64 2.40
CA ALA A 132 0.62 -3.33 2.93
C ALA A 132 -0.64 -2.46 3.14
N PHE A 133 -1.56 -2.43 2.17
CA PHE A 133 -2.75 -1.57 2.27
C PHE A 133 -3.91 -2.22 3.02
N MET A 134 -4.33 -3.42 2.61
CA MET A 134 -5.52 -4.10 3.16
C MET A 134 -5.17 -5.11 4.25
N GLY A 135 -3.91 -5.52 4.38
CA GLY A 135 -3.56 -6.65 5.23
C GLY A 135 -4.18 -7.95 4.74
N ARG A 136 -4.20 -8.96 5.62
CA ARG A 136 -4.81 -10.27 5.36
C ARG A 136 -5.55 -10.75 6.61
N PRO A 137 -6.88 -10.57 6.67
CA PRO A 137 -7.70 -10.98 7.80
C PRO A 137 -7.56 -12.47 8.14
N LYS A 138 -7.39 -13.33 7.13
CA LYS A 138 -7.18 -14.78 7.32
C LYS A 138 -5.95 -15.14 8.14
N LEU A 139 -4.94 -14.26 8.15
CA LEU A 139 -3.69 -14.42 8.89
C LEU A 139 -3.64 -13.49 10.11
N GLY A 140 -4.70 -12.74 10.39
CA GLY A 140 -4.72 -11.71 11.43
C GLY A 140 -3.81 -10.51 11.13
N MET A 141 -3.38 -10.33 9.88
CA MET A 141 -2.53 -9.21 9.47
C MET A 141 -3.40 -7.99 9.17
N THR A 142 -3.10 -6.87 9.83
CA THR A 142 -3.64 -5.56 9.49
C THR A 142 -2.74 -4.85 8.48
N GLY A 143 -3.35 -4.05 7.61
CA GLY A 143 -2.71 -3.13 6.69
C GLY A 143 -2.88 -1.67 7.13
N LEU A 144 -2.31 -0.76 6.35
CA LEU A 144 -2.36 0.68 6.61
C LEU A 144 -3.79 1.23 6.62
N LEU A 145 -4.74 0.60 5.92
CA LEU A 145 -6.09 1.13 5.73
C LEU A 145 -7.12 0.55 6.71
N ASN A 146 -6.78 -0.49 7.48
CA ASN A 146 -7.72 -1.19 8.36
C ASN A 146 -7.15 -1.49 9.75
N ALA A 147 -6.15 -0.73 10.18
CA ALA A 147 -5.54 -0.91 11.48
C ALA A 147 -6.53 -0.51 12.60
N THR A 148 -6.76 -1.41 13.56
CA THR A 148 -7.78 -1.24 14.62
C THR A 148 -7.35 -0.26 15.72
N ASN A 149 -6.05 0.01 15.84
CA ASN A 149 -5.49 0.96 16.78
C ASN A 149 -5.65 2.43 16.33
N VAL A 150 -6.04 2.67 15.08
CA VAL A 150 -6.22 4.01 14.52
C VAL A 150 -7.66 4.47 14.72
N THR A 151 -7.83 5.69 15.22
CA THR A 151 -9.15 6.29 15.37
C THR A 151 -9.68 6.76 14.02
N ALA A 152 -10.88 6.28 13.66
CA ALA A 152 -11.65 6.78 12.52
C ALA A 152 -12.62 7.90 12.95
N LEU A 153 -12.66 8.97 12.16
CA LEU A 153 -13.67 10.01 12.23
C LEU A 153 -14.74 9.74 11.17
N ALA A 154 -15.98 10.14 11.45
CA ALA A 154 -17.02 10.17 10.42
C ALA A 154 -17.01 11.55 9.73
N ALA A 155 -17.12 11.56 8.41
CA ALA A 155 -17.32 12.80 7.66
C ALA A 155 -18.62 13.48 8.11
N ALA A 156 -18.55 14.79 8.39
CA ALA A 156 -19.71 15.56 8.81
C ALA A 156 -20.71 15.65 7.66
N ASN A 157 -22.01 15.72 7.95
CA ASN A 157 -23.00 15.98 6.90
C ASN A 157 -22.81 17.40 6.34
N GLY A 158 -22.79 17.53 5.02
CA GLY A 158 -22.85 18.84 4.37
C GLY A 158 -24.23 19.49 4.49
N ALA A 159 -24.39 20.67 3.91
CA ALA A 159 -25.65 21.41 3.85
C ALA A 159 -26.79 20.61 3.18
N SER A 160 -26.45 19.66 2.31
CA SER A 160 -27.40 18.72 1.68
C SER A 160 -27.78 17.52 2.55
N GLY A 161 -27.30 17.45 3.81
CA GLY A 161 -27.65 16.41 4.77
C GLY A 161 -26.91 15.08 4.57
N THR A 162 -25.99 14.99 3.62
CA THR A 162 -25.18 13.79 3.31
C THR A 162 -23.70 14.03 3.57
N ALA A 163 -23.00 13.00 4.01
CA ALA A 163 -21.55 13.03 4.22
C ALA A 163 -20.73 12.81 2.93
N THR A 164 -21.39 12.33 1.85
CA THR A 164 -20.74 11.97 0.59
C THR A 164 -20.23 13.17 -0.21
N TRP A 165 -18.97 13.12 -0.62
CA TRP A 165 -18.24 14.16 -1.36
C TRP A 165 -18.77 14.42 -2.76
N THR A 166 -19.56 13.51 -3.35
CA THR A 166 -20.22 13.74 -4.64
C THR A 166 -21.24 14.87 -4.54
N THR A 167 -21.94 14.95 -3.41
CA THR A 167 -23.00 15.95 -3.16
C THR A 167 -22.51 17.19 -2.44
N LYS A 168 -21.33 17.14 -1.80
CA LYS A 168 -20.76 18.26 -1.04
C LYS A 168 -20.25 19.40 -1.93
N THR A 169 -20.18 20.60 -1.40
CA THR A 169 -19.53 21.75 -2.04
C THR A 169 -18.00 21.64 -1.94
N ALA A 170 -17.28 22.50 -2.67
CA ALA A 170 -15.81 22.54 -2.61
C ALA A 170 -15.32 22.91 -1.18
N ASP A 171 -15.93 23.91 -0.55
CA ASP A 171 -15.61 24.34 0.82
C ASP A 171 -15.85 23.24 1.87
N GLU A 172 -16.92 22.45 1.72
CA GLU A 172 -17.20 21.34 2.65
C GLU A 172 -16.15 20.23 2.54
N ILE A 173 -15.66 19.93 1.34
CA ILE A 173 -14.57 18.97 1.12
C ILE A 173 -13.27 19.50 1.74
N LEU A 174 -12.99 20.81 1.59
CA LEU A 174 -11.83 21.44 2.24
C LEU A 174 -11.92 21.37 3.77
N ALA A 175 -13.10 21.60 4.33
CA ALA A 175 -13.33 21.51 5.77
C ALA A 175 -13.12 20.08 6.30
N ASP A 176 -13.57 19.06 5.57
CA ASP A 176 -13.35 17.65 5.92
C ASP A 176 -11.85 17.32 5.99
N VAL A 177 -11.08 17.66 4.94
CA VAL A 177 -9.64 17.36 4.89
C VAL A 177 -8.87 18.11 5.97
N ASN A 178 -9.17 19.40 6.16
CA ASN A 178 -8.52 20.20 7.20
C ASN A 178 -8.90 19.74 8.61
N SER A 179 -10.13 19.27 8.82
CA SER A 179 -10.57 18.70 10.09
C SER A 179 -9.70 17.50 10.48
N VAL A 180 -9.50 16.55 9.58
CA VAL A 180 -8.66 15.36 9.82
C VAL A 180 -7.23 15.75 10.17
N LEU A 181 -6.62 16.67 9.42
CA LEU A 181 -5.27 17.16 9.68
C LEU A 181 -5.17 17.91 11.01
N SER A 182 -6.18 18.72 11.35
CA SER A 182 -6.24 19.45 12.61
C SER A 182 -6.40 18.55 13.83
N VAL A 183 -7.15 17.44 13.69
CA VAL A 183 -7.37 16.47 14.77
C VAL A 183 -6.08 15.73 15.09
N ILE A 184 -5.29 15.33 14.07
CA ILE A 184 -3.95 14.75 14.29
C ILE A 184 -3.08 15.72 15.08
N PHE A 185 -3.09 16.99 14.68
CA PHE A 185 -2.28 18.01 15.31
C PHE A 185 -2.72 18.30 16.76
N THR A 186 -4.02 18.46 16.99
CA THR A 186 -4.57 18.84 18.31
C THR A 186 -4.49 17.68 19.29
N ALA A 187 -4.82 16.46 18.86
CA ALA A 187 -4.77 15.26 19.71
C ALA A 187 -3.34 14.87 20.12
N SER A 188 -2.32 15.34 19.39
CA SER A 188 -0.92 15.10 19.70
C SER A 188 -0.22 16.29 20.37
N ASN A 189 -0.98 17.30 20.84
CA ASN A 189 -0.43 18.55 21.38
C ASN A 189 0.63 19.20 20.46
N GLY A 190 0.46 19.02 19.16
CA GLY A 190 1.28 19.59 18.12
C GLY A 190 2.56 18.86 17.75
N ILE A 191 2.85 17.73 18.40
CA ILE A 191 4.01 16.88 18.09
C ILE A 191 3.80 16.18 16.74
N GLU A 192 2.58 15.68 16.49
CA GLU A 192 2.30 14.88 15.31
C GLU A 192 1.67 15.68 14.16
N GLN A 193 2.17 15.48 12.93
CA GLN A 193 1.64 16.06 11.70
C GLN A 193 1.61 15.02 10.58
N ALA A 194 0.46 14.87 9.94
CA ALA A 194 0.35 14.09 8.72
C ALA A 194 0.94 14.85 7.53
N ASN A 195 1.82 14.19 6.77
CA ASN A 195 2.42 14.69 5.55
C ASN A 195 1.82 14.03 4.29
N THR A 196 1.08 12.94 4.46
CA THR A 196 0.55 12.13 3.37
C THR A 196 -0.94 11.85 3.60
N VAL A 197 -1.75 12.07 2.57
CA VAL A 197 -3.18 11.76 2.53
C VAL A 197 -3.45 10.80 1.38
N LEU A 198 -4.16 9.71 1.67
CA LEU A 198 -4.60 8.72 0.70
C LEU A 198 -6.11 8.85 0.50
N LEU A 199 -6.50 8.79 -0.76
CA LEU A 199 -7.88 8.84 -1.22
C LEU A 199 -8.14 7.69 -2.19
N ASP A 200 -9.39 7.30 -2.37
CA ASP A 200 -9.76 6.46 -3.50
C ASP A 200 -9.65 7.23 -4.82
N GLN A 201 -9.62 6.47 -5.93
CA GLN A 201 -9.39 7.03 -7.25
C GLN A 201 -10.53 7.97 -7.70
N ASP A 202 -11.78 7.67 -7.35
CA ASP A 202 -12.94 8.48 -7.74
C ASP A 202 -12.95 9.83 -6.99
N ARG A 203 -12.66 9.82 -5.69
CA ARG A 203 -12.53 11.06 -4.89
C ARG A 203 -11.33 11.88 -5.31
N TYR A 204 -10.20 11.22 -5.61
CA TYR A 204 -9.04 11.91 -6.14
C TYR A 204 -9.36 12.60 -7.48
N ALA A 205 -10.04 11.91 -8.40
CA ALA A 205 -10.48 12.50 -9.67
C ALA A 205 -11.49 13.64 -9.46
N LEU A 206 -12.39 13.52 -8.49
CA LEU A 206 -13.34 14.57 -8.12
C LEU A 206 -12.63 15.84 -7.65
N ILE A 207 -11.70 15.75 -6.70
CA ILE A 207 -10.99 16.94 -6.20
C ILE A 207 -10.01 17.53 -7.23
N ALA A 208 -9.53 16.70 -8.16
CA ALA A 208 -8.66 17.14 -9.25
C ALA A 208 -9.43 17.92 -10.33
N THR A 209 -10.71 17.63 -10.55
CA THR A 209 -11.52 18.25 -11.62
C THR A 209 -12.44 19.36 -11.10
N LYS A 210 -12.85 19.28 -9.84
CA LYS A 210 -13.75 20.27 -9.21
C LYS A 210 -13.01 21.58 -8.96
N ARG A 211 -13.56 22.67 -9.51
CA ARG A 211 -13.09 24.03 -9.25
C ARG A 211 -13.47 24.46 -7.84
N LEU A 212 -12.62 25.26 -7.22
CA LEU A 212 -12.87 25.81 -5.88
C LEU A 212 -14.07 26.77 -5.88
N ASP A 213 -14.11 27.67 -6.86
CA ASP A 213 -15.18 28.63 -7.07
C ASP A 213 -15.46 28.76 -8.57
N ALA A 214 -16.65 29.22 -8.95
CA ALA A 214 -17.01 29.43 -10.35
C ALA A 214 -16.09 30.44 -11.07
N THR A 215 -15.50 31.38 -10.31
CA THR A 215 -14.64 32.45 -10.82
C THR A 215 -13.15 32.13 -10.79
N MET A 216 -12.73 31.11 -10.04
CA MET A 216 -11.33 30.74 -9.85
C MET A 216 -10.93 29.58 -10.76
N THR A 217 -9.68 29.59 -11.24
CA THR A 217 -9.11 28.51 -12.06
C THR A 217 -8.49 27.39 -11.22
N THR A 218 -8.32 27.60 -9.91
CA THR A 218 -7.72 26.66 -8.97
C THR A 218 -8.66 25.51 -8.65
N THR A 219 -8.13 24.29 -8.69
CA THR A 219 -8.87 23.07 -8.31
C THR A 219 -8.84 22.86 -6.81
N VAL A 220 -9.79 22.08 -6.28
CA VAL A 220 -9.82 21.73 -4.85
C VAL A 220 -8.51 21.06 -4.44
N LEU A 221 -7.96 20.17 -5.28
CA LEU A 221 -6.67 19.51 -5.04
C LEU A 221 -5.52 20.52 -4.83
N GLU A 222 -5.37 21.49 -5.74
CA GLU A 222 -4.30 22.48 -5.66
C GLU A 222 -4.44 23.34 -4.39
N HIS A 223 -5.68 23.71 -4.03
CA HIS A 223 -5.93 24.44 -2.81
C HIS A 223 -5.54 23.63 -1.57
N ILE A 224 -5.93 22.35 -1.48
CA ILE A 224 -5.57 21.49 -0.34
C ILE A 224 -4.05 21.37 -0.21
N GLN A 225 -3.31 21.23 -1.32
CA GLN A 225 -1.85 21.10 -1.26
C GLN A 225 -1.17 22.36 -0.70
N ARG A 226 -1.72 23.55 -0.96
CA ARG A 226 -1.14 24.84 -0.56
C ARG A 226 -1.66 25.37 0.78
N ALA A 227 -2.95 25.24 1.03
CA ALA A 227 -3.66 25.86 2.15
C ALA A 227 -4.11 24.81 3.17
N ASN A 228 -3.14 24.18 3.83
CA ASN A 228 -3.37 23.26 4.94
C ASN A 228 -2.41 23.53 6.10
N ILE A 229 -2.75 23.05 7.30
CA ILE A 229 -1.99 23.29 8.55
C ILE A 229 -0.55 22.75 8.45
N TYR A 230 -0.32 21.66 7.71
CA TYR A 230 1.01 21.08 7.52
C TYR A 230 1.89 21.96 6.63
N THR A 231 1.41 22.34 5.45
CA THR A 231 2.11 23.21 4.48
C THR A 231 2.37 24.59 5.08
N GLN A 232 1.40 25.16 5.82
CA GLN A 232 1.58 26.48 6.45
C GLN A 232 2.64 26.48 7.55
N ARG A 233 2.85 25.36 8.25
CA ARG A 233 3.87 25.27 9.30
C ARG A 233 5.24 24.83 8.80
N THR A 234 5.28 23.88 7.87
CA THR A 234 6.53 23.24 7.41
C THR A 234 7.07 23.83 6.12
N GLY A 235 6.25 24.57 5.36
CA GLY A 235 6.58 25.05 4.01
C GLY A 235 6.63 23.96 2.94
N LEU A 236 6.36 22.70 3.29
CA LEU A 236 6.39 21.55 2.38
C LEU A 236 4.98 21.22 1.90
N PRO A 237 4.80 20.91 0.60
CA PRO A 237 3.48 20.54 0.08
C PRO A 237 3.01 19.21 0.67
N LEU A 238 1.73 19.12 0.97
CA LEU A 238 1.09 17.87 1.39
C LEU A 238 1.06 16.88 0.22
N THR A 239 1.50 15.64 0.47
CA THR A 239 1.46 14.59 -0.55
C THR A 239 0.08 13.94 -0.56
N ILE A 240 -0.65 14.07 -1.67
CA ILE A 240 -1.97 13.44 -1.85
C ILE A 240 -1.83 12.39 -2.94
N ARG A 241 -2.25 11.15 -2.66
CA ARG A 241 -2.17 10.04 -3.60
C ARG A 241 -3.48 9.26 -3.66
N ALA A 242 -3.83 8.79 -4.85
CA ALA A 242 -4.91 7.84 -5.06
C ALA A 242 -4.40 6.42 -4.81
N VAL A 243 -5.14 5.63 -4.03
CA VAL A 243 -4.83 4.22 -3.73
C VAL A 243 -6.10 3.38 -3.84
N PHE A 244 -5.96 2.19 -4.43
CA PHE A 244 -7.06 1.23 -4.53
C PHE A 244 -7.37 0.58 -3.19
N GLY A 245 -8.64 0.26 -2.95
CA GLY A 245 -9.09 -0.42 -1.74
C GLY A 245 -9.68 0.47 -0.67
N LEU A 246 -9.58 1.78 -0.85
CA LEU A 246 -10.18 2.78 0.03
C LEU A 246 -11.69 2.94 -0.18
N GLU A 247 -12.24 2.39 -1.27
CA GLU A 247 -13.65 2.51 -1.64
C GLU A 247 -14.59 1.77 -0.67
N THR A 248 -14.08 0.74 0.02
CA THR A 248 -14.85 -0.12 0.93
C THR A 248 -14.21 -0.27 2.30
N ALA A 249 -13.11 0.44 2.56
CA ALA A 249 -12.36 0.30 3.81
C ALA A 249 -13.01 1.02 5.00
N GLY A 250 -13.91 1.97 4.75
CA GLY A 250 -14.61 2.75 5.77
C GLY A 250 -15.67 1.96 6.51
N ALA A 251 -16.06 2.45 7.70
CA ALA A 251 -17.16 1.89 8.46
C ALA A 251 -18.44 1.78 7.59
N GLY A 252 -19.07 0.61 7.60
CA GLY A 252 -20.25 0.34 6.76
C GLY A 252 -19.95 0.12 5.28
N SER A 253 -18.71 -0.26 4.92
CA SER A 253 -18.25 -0.41 3.52
C SER A 253 -18.32 0.90 2.75
N THR A 254 -17.98 2.00 3.41
CA THR A 254 -17.94 3.34 2.83
C THR A 254 -16.54 3.70 2.35
N HIS A 255 -16.43 4.78 1.57
CA HIS A 255 -15.14 5.31 1.17
C HIS A 255 -14.40 5.88 2.39
N ARG A 256 -13.08 5.66 2.42
CA ARG A 256 -12.18 6.10 3.49
C ARG A 256 -11.09 7.03 2.94
N LEU A 257 -10.80 8.07 3.70
CA LEU A 257 -9.58 8.87 3.56
C LEU A 257 -8.64 8.50 4.70
N ALA A 258 -7.36 8.26 4.38
CA ALA A 258 -6.34 7.97 5.38
C ALA A 258 -5.27 9.07 5.40
N ALA A 259 -5.13 9.76 6.53
CA ALA A 259 -4.10 10.77 6.73
C ALA A 259 -3.07 10.23 7.73
N TYR A 260 -1.79 10.28 7.37
CA TYR A 260 -0.72 9.80 8.23
C TYR A 260 0.58 10.55 8.02
N ARG A 261 1.51 10.40 8.97
CA ARG A 261 2.91 10.71 8.73
C ARG A 261 3.63 9.51 8.14
N ARG A 262 4.12 9.67 6.92
CA ARG A 262 5.06 8.77 6.29
C ARG A 262 6.46 8.97 6.89
N SER A 263 6.72 8.25 7.98
CA SER A 263 8.04 8.09 8.62
C SER A 263 8.13 6.66 9.16
N PRO A 264 9.30 5.98 9.11
CA PRO A 264 9.48 4.64 9.68
C PRO A 264 9.19 4.57 11.19
N ASP A 265 9.21 5.72 11.89
CA ASP A 265 8.83 5.82 13.30
C ASP A 265 7.33 5.70 13.54
N VAL A 266 6.51 5.96 12.51
CA VAL A 266 5.04 5.97 12.59
C VAL A 266 4.46 4.75 11.91
N VAL A 267 4.82 4.52 10.64
CA VAL A 267 4.35 3.39 9.83
C VAL A 267 5.55 2.68 9.21
N LYS A 268 5.56 1.37 9.31
CA LYS A 268 6.54 0.52 8.61
C LYS A 268 5.94 -0.83 8.23
N ILE A 269 6.50 -1.44 7.21
CA ILE A 269 6.30 -2.86 6.93
C ILE A 269 7.65 -3.56 6.99
N HIS A 270 7.69 -4.73 7.61
CA HIS A 270 8.91 -5.53 7.61
C HIS A 270 8.86 -6.59 6.53
N ILE A 271 9.94 -6.69 5.77
CA ILE A 271 10.16 -7.77 4.80
C ILE A 271 11.51 -8.39 5.17
N PRO A 272 11.56 -9.23 6.22
CA PRO A 272 12.83 -9.82 6.69
C PRO A 272 13.52 -10.64 5.60
N MET A 273 12.74 -11.20 4.68
CA MET A 273 13.27 -12.06 3.65
C MET A 273 12.64 -11.69 2.30
N PRO A 274 13.36 -10.94 1.45
CA PRO A 274 12.88 -10.65 0.11
C PRO A 274 12.78 -11.94 -0.71
N LEU A 275 12.06 -11.85 -1.84
CA LEU A 275 11.88 -12.98 -2.75
C LEU A 275 13.23 -13.57 -3.17
N ARG A 276 13.49 -14.82 -2.75
CA ARG A 276 14.61 -15.62 -3.25
C ARG A 276 14.10 -16.84 -3.99
N TRP A 277 14.72 -17.12 -5.13
CA TRP A 277 14.51 -18.35 -5.88
C TRP A 277 15.34 -19.47 -5.26
N LEU A 278 14.73 -20.63 -5.07
CA LEU A 278 15.42 -21.86 -4.68
C LEU A 278 15.92 -22.59 -5.93
N GLN A 279 16.71 -23.64 -5.71
CA GLN A 279 17.19 -24.50 -6.80
C GLN A 279 16.01 -25.12 -7.57
N ALA A 280 16.17 -25.20 -8.89
CA ALA A 280 15.20 -25.86 -9.76
C ALA A 280 15.16 -27.36 -9.47
N GLU A 281 13.98 -27.91 -9.25
CA GLU A 281 13.77 -29.35 -9.09
C GLU A 281 13.12 -29.90 -10.36
N GLN A 282 13.67 -31.00 -10.88
CA GLN A 282 13.01 -31.75 -11.95
C GLN A 282 12.05 -32.77 -11.33
N ARG A 283 10.76 -32.54 -11.53
CA ARG A 283 9.70 -33.46 -11.14
C ARG A 283 9.07 -34.09 -12.37
N LEU A 284 9.44 -35.34 -12.65
CA LEU A 284 9.05 -36.08 -13.86
C LEU A 284 9.40 -35.28 -15.14
N LEU A 285 8.39 -34.85 -15.89
CA LEU A 285 8.51 -34.09 -17.13
C LEU A 285 8.48 -32.57 -16.92
N LYS A 286 8.53 -32.10 -15.67
CA LYS A 286 8.42 -30.68 -15.34
C LYS A 286 9.65 -30.20 -14.56
N PHE A 287 10.05 -28.96 -14.82
CA PHE A 287 11.02 -28.24 -14.01
C PHE A 287 10.28 -27.21 -13.18
N GLU A 288 10.40 -27.28 -11.86
CA GLU A 288 9.73 -26.39 -10.92
C GLU A 288 10.79 -25.56 -10.19
N VAL A 289 10.63 -24.23 -10.20
CA VAL A 289 11.50 -23.30 -9.46
C VAL A 289 10.65 -22.66 -8.37
N PRO A 290 10.74 -23.13 -7.12
CA PRO A 290 10.03 -22.51 -6.02
C PRO A 290 10.77 -21.25 -5.56
N GLY A 291 10.02 -20.17 -5.31
CA GLY A 291 10.49 -18.97 -4.64
C GLY A 291 9.84 -18.83 -3.28
N ILE A 292 10.60 -18.36 -2.30
CA ILE A 292 10.12 -18.15 -0.94
C ILE A 292 10.43 -16.71 -0.50
N PHE A 293 9.56 -16.16 0.35
CA PHE A 293 9.69 -14.83 0.94
C PHE A 293 9.00 -14.79 2.30
N ARG A 294 9.38 -13.82 3.13
CA ARG A 294 8.75 -13.56 4.43
C ARG A 294 8.43 -12.09 4.58
N LEU A 295 7.23 -11.83 5.08
CA LEU A 295 6.73 -10.49 5.33
C LEU A 295 5.96 -10.43 6.64
N GLY A 296 6.10 -9.31 7.34
CA GLY A 296 5.26 -8.93 8.46
C GLY A 296 4.01 -8.17 8.03
N SER A 297 3.13 -7.90 8.99
CA SER A 297 2.04 -6.95 8.81
C SER A 297 2.54 -5.50 8.81
N VAL A 298 1.70 -4.57 8.39
CA VAL A 298 2.00 -3.15 8.58
C VAL A 298 1.84 -2.81 10.05
N GLU A 299 2.88 -2.21 10.60
CA GLU A 299 2.92 -1.76 11.98
C GLU A 299 2.76 -0.24 12.02
N ILE A 300 1.73 0.19 12.74
CA ILE A 300 1.54 1.59 13.10
C ILE A 300 2.02 1.75 14.54
N ARG A 301 3.27 2.21 14.71
CA ARG A 301 3.90 2.36 16.03
C ARG A 301 3.35 3.54 16.82
N ARG A 302 2.92 4.59 16.12
CA ARG A 302 2.34 5.80 16.71
C ARG A 302 0.93 6.04 16.18
N PRO A 303 -0.11 5.46 16.80
CA PRO A 303 -1.49 5.59 16.32
C PRO A 303 -1.98 7.03 16.29
N GLY A 304 -1.49 7.89 17.20
CA GLY A 304 -1.85 9.31 17.24
C GLY A 304 -1.48 10.12 15.99
N ALA A 305 -0.51 9.63 15.21
CA ALA A 305 -0.05 10.25 13.96
C ALA A 305 -0.80 9.75 12.71
N VAL A 306 -1.83 8.92 12.87
CA VAL A 306 -2.67 8.37 11.81
C VAL A 306 -4.14 8.63 12.15
N ARG A 307 -4.94 9.05 11.16
CA ARG A 307 -6.40 9.14 11.29
C ARG A 307 -7.09 8.69 10.01
N TYR A 308 -8.26 8.10 10.18
CA TYR A 308 -9.17 7.80 9.08
C TYR A 308 -10.36 8.75 9.08
N LEU A 309 -10.91 9.01 7.92
CA LEU A 309 -12.19 9.70 7.73
C LEU A 309 -13.08 8.80 6.87
N ASP A 310 -14.19 8.37 7.43
CA ASP A 310 -15.14 7.43 6.82
C ASP A 310 -16.41 8.15 6.34
N GLY A 311 -17.04 7.60 5.30
CA GLY A 311 -18.33 8.10 4.81
C GLY A 311 -18.24 9.20 3.75
N ILE A 312 -17.09 9.34 3.09
CA ILE A 312 -16.85 10.34 2.06
C ILE A 312 -17.38 9.95 0.68
#